data_AF-A0A0W8F053-F1
#
_entry.id   AF-A0A0W8F053-F1
#
_cell.length_a   1.000
_cell.length_b   1.000
_cell.length_c   1.000
_cell.angle_alpha   90.00
_cell.angle_beta   90.00
_cell.angle_gamma   90.00
#
_symmetry.space_group_name_H-M   'P 1'
#
loop_
_entity.id
_entity.type
_entity.pdbx_description
1 polymer ?
#
loop_
_entity_poly.entity_id
_entity_poly.type
_entity_poly.pdbx_seq_one_letter_code
_entity_poly.pdbx_strand_id
1 'polypeptide(L)'
;MTPPFGAQQLHADRPFIDFALSVAPVVYGIFNAGSRDFVASYIAGRGAVDVVIEGLLPIRRTFSFHTRDLREIPVEIMVIRRGG
;
A
#
# COMPACT_ATOMS: atom_id res chain seq x y z
N MET A 1 2.81 7.26 -1.36
CA MET A 1 2.69 6.44 -2.59
C MET A 1 1.41 5.60 -2.53
N THR A 2 0.86 5.26 -3.70
CA THR A 2 -0.26 4.31 -3.89
C THR A 2 0.22 3.24 -4.86
N PRO A 3 1.09 2.31 -4.43
CA PRO A 3 1.70 1.34 -5.33
C PRO A 3 0.65 0.37 -5.88
N PRO A 4 0.89 -0.25 -7.05
CA PRO A 4 0.02 -1.31 -7.54
C PRO A 4 0.01 -2.47 -6.55
N PHE A 5 -1.18 -2.88 -6.10
CA PHE A 5 -1.39 -3.78 -4.95
C PHE A 5 -1.11 -5.27 -5.21
N GLY A 6 -0.27 -5.61 -6.18
CA GLY A 6 0.02 -7.01 -6.51
C GLY A 6 -1.15 -7.81 -7.14
N ALA A 7 -2.33 -7.20 -7.28
CA ALA A 7 -3.57 -7.88 -7.68
C ALA A 7 -3.61 -8.29 -9.16
N GLN A 8 -2.92 -7.53 -10.04
CA GLN A 8 -2.79 -7.86 -11.46
C GLN A 8 -1.46 -8.55 -11.78
N GLN A 9 -0.39 -8.14 -11.11
CA GLN A 9 0.94 -8.72 -11.22
C GLN A 9 1.49 -8.91 -9.82
N LEU A 10 1.79 -10.15 -9.47
CA LEU A 10 2.31 -10.49 -8.15
C LEU A 10 3.58 -9.68 -7.87
N HIS A 11 3.65 -9.09 -6.67
CA HIS A 11 4.81 -8.32 -6.17
C HIS A 11 5.11 -6.98 -6.86
N ALA A 12 4.17 -6.43 -7.64
CA ALA A 12 4.34 -5.14 -8.29
C ALA A 12 4.53 -3.95 -7.32
N ASP A 13 4.17 -4.12 -6.06
CA ASP A 13 4.34 -3.17 -4.96
C ASP A 13 5.78 -3.08 -4.43
N ARG A 14 6.56 -4.17 -4.54
CA ARG A 14 7.90 -4.28 -3.97
C ARG A 14 8.89 -3.22 -4.48
N PRO A 15 9.03 -2.96 -5.80
CA PRO A 15 9.95 -1.95 -6.30
C PRO A 15 9.65 -0.54 -5.76
N PHE A 16 8.37 -0.24 -5.51
CA PHE A 16 7.95 1.05 -4.94
C PHE A 16 8.34 1.15 -3.47
N ILE A 17 8.14 0.09 -2.69
CA ILE A 17 8.55 0.02 -1.28
C ILE A 17 10.08 0.17 -1.17
N ASP A 18 10.83 -0.57 -1.99
CA ASP A 18 12.29 -0.54 -1.99
C ASP A 18 12.82 0.85 -2.34
N PHE A 19 12.31 1.44 -3.42
CA PHE A 19 12.73 2.77 -3.84
C PHE A 19 12.35 3.82 -2.81
N ALA A 20 11.13 3.78 -2.25
CA ALA A 20 10.69 4.75 -1.25
C ALA A 20 11.55 4.73 0.02
N LEU A 21 11.90 3.53 0.52
CA LEU A 21 12.84 3.40 1.63
C LEU A 21 14.25 3.86 1.25
N SER A 22 14.69 3.69 0.00
CA SER A 22 16.02 4.17 -0.39
C SER A 22 16.16 5.70 -0.32
N VAL A 23 15.09 6.45 -0.60
CA VAL A 23 15.14 7.92 -0.77
C VAL A 23 14.58 8.71 0.42
N ALA A 24 13.81 8.10 1.32
CA ALA A 24 13.15 8.82 2.41
C ALA A 24 13.23 8.09 3.76
N PRO A 25 13.44 8.82 4.88
CA PRO A 25 13.40 8.24 6.22
C PRO A 25 11.98 7.89 6.69
N VAL A 26 10.96 8.55 6.11
CA VAL A 26 9.54 8.30 6.39
C VAL A 26 8.79 8.22 5.06
N VAL A 27 8.00 7.16 4.90
CA VAL A 27 7.23 6.86 3.69
C VAL A 27 5.76 6.71 4.06
N TYR A 28 4.88 7.42 3.36
CA TYR A 28 3.44 7.23 3.45
C TYR A 28 2.99 6.32 2.30
N GLY A 29 2.19 5.30 2.60
CA GLY A 29 1.70 4.33 1.61
C GLY A 29 0.23 3.98 1.83
N ILE A 30 -0.55 3.90 0.77
CA ILE A 30 -1.90 3.31 0.81
C ILE A 30 -1.78 1.89 0.26
N PHE A 31 -2.31 0.90 0.98
CA PHE A 31 -2.34 -0.51 0.62
C PHE A 31 -3.77 -1.06 0.72
N ASN A 32 -4.06 -2.22 0.12
CA ASN A 32 -5.33 -2.91 0.38
C ASN A 32 -5.41 -3.33 1.86
N ALA A 33 -6.61 -3.35 2.44
CA ALA A 33 -6.78 -3.86 3.80
C ALA A 33 -6.22 -5.29 3.95
N GLY A 34 -5.57 -5.57 5.08
CA GLY A 34 -4.88 -6.83 5.34
C GLY A 34 -3.43 -6.88 4.82
N SER A 35 -2.88 -5.78 4.32
CA SER A 35 -1.51 -5.76 3.79
C SER A 35 -0.45 -5.52 4.88
N ARG A 36 -0.85 -5.05 6.08
CA ARG A 36 0.07 -4.69 7.16
C ARG A 36 1.12 -5.77 7.46
N ASP A 37 0.70 -7.01 7.67
CA ASP A 37 1.61 -8.09 8.07
C ASP A 37 2.59 -8.45 6.95
N PHE A 38 2.12 -8.39 5.71
CA PHE A 38 2.97 -8.53 4.54
C PHE A 38 4.00 -7.39 4.48
N VAL A 39 3.58 -6.13 4.58
CA VAL A 39 4.49 -4.99 4.50
C VAL A 39 5.52 -5.05 5.64
N ALA A 40 5.08 -5.31 6.87
CA ALA A 40 5.93 -5.41 8.05
C ALA A 40 6.97 -6.53 7.92
N SER A 41 6.56 -7.72 7.46
CA SER A 41 7.49 -8.83 7.21
C SER A 41 8.45 -8.55 6.06
N TYR A 42 7.96 -7.93 4.97
CA TYR A 42 8.77 -7.63 3.79
C TYR A 42 9.86 -6.58 4.05
N ILE A 43 9.60 -5.58 4.89
CA ILE A 43 10.57 -4.53 5.23
C ILE A 43 11.41 -4.85 6.46
N ALA A 44 11.25 -6.02 7.07
CA ALA A 44 11.98 -6.40 8.28
C ALA A 44 13.50 -6.20 8.10
N GLY A 45 14.13 -5.53 9.07
CA GLY A 45 15.55 -5.16 9.03
C GLY A 45 15.89 -3.93 8.17
N ARG A 46 14.94 -3.37 7.41
CA ARG A 46 15.09 -2.15 6.59
C ARG A 46 14.21 -1.00 7.06
N GLY A 47 13.19 -1.29 7.87
CA GLY A 47 12.26 -0.32 8.41
C GLY A 47 11.16 -0.97 9.25
N ALA A 48 10.17 -0.18 9.64
CA ALA A 48 9.01 -0.61 10.40
C ALA A 48 7.75 0.18 10.01
N VAL A 49 6.59 -0.46 10.07
CA VAL A 49 5.29 0.21 9.98
C VAL A 49 4.98 0.84 11.33
N ASP A 50 4.95 2.17 11.38
CA ASP A 50 4.78 2.98 12.60
C ASP A 50 3.30 3.25 12.90
N VAL A 51 2.53 3.60 11.87
CA VAL A 51 1.11 3.92 11.98
C VAL A 51 0.33 3.20 10.89
N VAL A 52 -0.86 2.72 11.23
CA VAL A 52 -1.85 2.19 10.29
C VAL A 52 -3.19 2.88 10.53
N ILE A 53 -3.74 3.47 9.47
CA ILE A 53 -5.06 4.11 9.48
C ILE A 53 -5.95 3.33 8.53
N GLU A 54 -7.02 2.72 9.04
CA GLU A 54 -8.00 2.04 8.19
C GLU A 54 -8.91 3.06 7.50
N GLY A 55 -9.31 2.77 6.27
CA GLY A 55 -10.22 3.64 5.52
C GLY A 55 -10.93 2.94 4.38
N LEU A 56 -11.88 3.66 3.79
CA LEU A 56 -12.59 3.25 2.59
C LEU A 56 -12.22 4.20 1.44
N LEU A 57 -11.72 3.64 0.34
CA LEU A 57 -11.41 4.38 -0.87
C LEU A 57 -12.53 4.19 -1.90
N PRO A 58 -13.32 5.23 -2.22
CA PRO A 58 -14.37 5.13 -3.23
C PRO A 58 -13.77 5.13 -4.65
N ILE A 59 -14.03 4.08 -5.41
CA ILE A 59 -13.66 3.95 -6.81
C ILE A 59 -14.92 4.03 -7.67
N ARG A 60 -14.97 5.02 -8.58
CA ARG A 60 -16.07 5.19 -9.55
C ARG A 60 -15.92 4.27 -10.75
N ARG A 61 -17.01 4.05 -11.47
CA ARG A 61 -17.01 3.34 -12.77
C ARG A 61 -16.19 4.12 -13.82
N THR A 62 -14.95 3.68 -14.06
CA THR A 62 -14.04 4.26 -15.07
C THR A 62 -13.60 3.24 -16.12
N PHE A 63 -13.61 1.94 -15.80
CA PHE A 63 -13.20 0.88 -16.71
C PHE A 63 -14.39 0.03 -17.16
N SER A 64 -14.27 -0.63 -18.32
CA SER A 64 -15.34 -1.44 -18.92
C SER A 64 -15.81 -2.60 -18.03
N PHE A 65 -14.90 -3.15 -17.20
CA PHE A 65 -15.18 -4.26 -16.29
C PHE A 65 -15.85 -3.84 -14.96
N HIS A 66 -16.02 -2.54 -14.68
CA HIS A 66 -16.70 -2.08 -13.46
C HIS A 66 -18.22 -2.25 -13.59
N THR A 67 -18.84 -3.22 -12.93
CA THR A 67 -20.31 -3.44 -13.02
C THR A 67 -21.15 -2.54 -12.11
N ARG A 68 -20.54 -1.68 -11.29
CA ARG A 68 -21.20 -0.79 -10.32
C ARG A 68 -20.70 0.64 -10.51
N ASP A 69 -21.56 1.62 -10.26
CA ASP A 69 -21.23 3.05 -10.39
C ASP A 69 -20.17 3.53 -9.38
N LEU A 70 -20.23 2.98 -8.17
CA LEU A 70 -19.31 3.24 -7.08
C LEU A 70 -19.03 1.94 -6.33
N ARG A 71 -17.77 1.71 -5.98
CA ARG A 71 -17.35 0.66 -5.06
C ARG A 71 -16.36 1.21 -4.05
N GLU A 72 -16.63 1.02 -2.78
CA GLU A 72 -15.69 1.31 -1.70
C GLU A 72 -14.74 0.13 -1.53
N ILE A 73 -13.44 0.42 -1.53
CA ILE A 73 -12.38 -0.56 -1.31
C ILE A 73 -11.76 -0.28 0.06
N PRO A 74 -11.77 -1.27 0.98
CA PRO A 74 -11.04 -1.17 2.24
C PRO A 74 -9.53 -1.05 2.02
N VAL A 75 -8.91 -0.05 2.64
CA VAL A 75 -7.49 0.27 2.51
C VAL A 75 -6.82 0.54 3.85
N GLU A 76 -5.50 0.41 3.86
CA GLU A 76 -4.62 0.73 4.98
C GLU A 76 -3.66 1.88 4.62
N ILE A 77 -3.88 2.98 5.33
CA ILE A 77 -3.08 4.15 5.71
C ILE A 77 -1.73 3.93 6.39
N MET A 78 -0.66 3.52 5.72
CA MET A 78 0.60 3.19 6.42
C MET A 78 1.60 4.34 6.46
N VAL A 79 2.13 4.62 7.65
CA VAL A 79 3.37 5.37 7.83
C VAL A 79 4.48 4.38 8.10
N ILE A 80 5.48 4.35 7.23
CA ILE A 80 6.62 3.45 7.29
C ILE A 80 7.86 4.28 7.61
N ARG A 81 8.61 3.90 8.64
CA ARG A 81 9.91 4.51 8.95
C ARG A 81 11.04 3.60 8.52
N ARG A 82 12.04 4.17 7.87
CA ARG A 82 13.27 3.47 7.51
C ARG A 82 14.09 3.18 8.76
N GLY A 83 14.75 2.02 8.78
CA GLY A 83 15.78 1.69 9.76
C GLY A 83 16.98 2.63 9.63
N GLY A 84 17.65 2.86 10.76
CA GLY A 84 18.92 3.59 10.80
C GLY A 84 20.06 2.79 10.20
#